data_AF-A0A8T0G598-F1
#
_entry.id   AF-A0A8T0G598-F1
#
_cell.length_a   1.000
_cell.length_b   1.000
_cell.length_c   1.000
_cell.angle_alpha   90.00
_cell.angle_beta   90.00
_cell.angle_gamma   90.00
#
_symmetry.space_group_name_H-M   'P 1'
#
loop_
_entity.id
_entity.type
_entity.pdbx_description
1 polymer ?
#
loop_
_entity_poly.entity_id
_entity_poly.type
_entity_poly.pdbx_seq_one_letter_code
_entity_poly.pdbx_strand_id
1 'polypeptide(L)'
;MLQIVGGHWNEHQKSEDVWKLKQMDSVNVETCAHYLAFAAEDIPEGATQYECAPPLREAHYRELLWKALMGGDIDMITIDHSPSTIDLKLLEEGDFLKAWGGISGIQVRLTRLCTQAITIVGLHVS
;
A
#
# COMPACT_ATOMS: atom_id res chain seq x y z
N MET A 1 10.34 4.73 12.10
CA MET A 1 9.11 4.62 11.31
C MET A 1 9.32 3.47 10.34
N LEU A 2 8.45 2.47 10.38
CA LEU A 2 8.56 1.26 9.56
C LEU A 2 7.37 1.18 8.62
N GLN A 3 7.63 1.08 7.31
CA GLN A 3 6.60 0.88 6.30
C GLN A 3 6.30 -0.60 6.11
N ILE A 4 5.04 -0.97 6.23
CA ILE A 4 4.53 -2.29 5.92
C ILE A 4 3.86 -2.26 4.55
N VAL A 5 4.32 -3.16 3.68
CA VAL A 5 3.96 -3.20 2.25
C VAL A 5 3.30 -4.51 1.80
N GLY A 6 2.73 -5.29 2.74
CA GLY A 6 2.08 -6.57 2.39
C GLY A 6 3.06 -7.69 2.00
N GLY A 7 4.22 -7.82 2.67
CA GLY A 7 5.10 -8.99 2.54
C GLY A 7 4.48 -10.27 3.15
N HIS A 8 5.25 -11.37 3.32
CA HIS A 8 4.78 -12.63 3.93
C HIS A 8 4.15 -12.41 5.33
N TRP A 9 2.87 -12.09 5.38
CA TRP A 9 2.07 -11.89 6.57
C TRP A 9 1.29 -13.18 6.80
N ASN A 10 1.81 -14.04 7.67
CA ASN A 10 1.01 -15.13 8.21
C ASN A 10 0.41 -14.66 9.54
N GLU A 11 -0.74 -15.21 9.94
CA GLU A 11 -1.38 -14.90 11.24
C GLU A 11 -0.46 -15.18 12.44
N HIS A 12 0.58 -16.00 12.22
CA HIS A 12 1.66 -16.31 13.16
C HIS A 12 2.96 -15.51 12.95
N GLN A 13 3.03 -14.70 11.91
CA GLN A 13 4.27 -14.09 11.40
C GLN A 13 4.06 -12.59 11.19
N LYS A 14 3.65 -11.91 12.27
CA LYS A 14 4.18 -10.57 12.55
C LYS A 14 5.69 -10.76 12.55
N SER A 15 6.48 -10.10 11.71
CA SER A 15 7.93 -10.25 11.79
C SER A 15 8.34 -9.96 13.24
N GLU A 16 8.86 -10.97 13.93
CA GLU A 16 8.97 -10.93 15.39
C GLU A 16 9.74 -9.69 15.85
N ASP A 17 10.68 -9.24 15.02
CA ASP A 17 11.50 -8.06 15.24
C ASP A 17 10.68 -6.76 15.21
N VAL A 18 9.72 -6.64 14.29
CA VAL A 18 8.85 -5.46 14.20
C VAL A 18 7.92 -5.38 15.39
N TRP A 19 7.38 -6.53 15.83
CA TRP A 19 6.52 -6.59 17.00
C TRP A 19 7.28 -6.29 18.30
N LYS A 20 8.49 -6.85 18.45
CA LYS A 20 9.39 -6.55 19.57
C LYS A 20 9.73 -5.06 19.62
N LEU A 21 10.02 -4.44 18.48
CA LEU A 21 10.30 -3.00 18.39
C LEU A 21 9.08 -2.12 18.70
N LYS A 22 7.87 -2.54 18.29
CA LYS A 22 6.62 -1.84 18.62
C LYS A 22 6.32 -1.90 20.12
N GLN A 23 6.58 -3.03 20.78
CA GLN A 23 6.38 -3.21 22.22
C GLN A 23 7.42 -2.50 23.11
N MET A 24 8.53 -2.02 22.52
CA MET A 24 9.60 -1.28 23.22
C MET A 24 9.48 0.25 23.05
N ASP A 25 8.29 0.77 22.71
CA ASP A 25 7.89 2.18 22.78
C ASP A 25 8.65 3.19 21.89
N SER A 26 9.22 2.79 20.74
CA SER A 26 9.96 3.77 19.90
C SER A 26 9.80 3.63 18.39
N VAL A 27 8.83 2.86 17.90
CA VAL A 27 8.60 2.71 16.45
C VAL A 27 7.13 2.84 16.10
N ASN A 28 6.81 3.88 15.33
CA ASN A 28 5.56 3.99 14.60
C ASN A 28 5.62 3.13 13.32
N VAL A 29 4.51 2.46 13.05
CA VAL A 29 4.28 1.57 11.91
C VAL A 29 3.29 2.23 10.96
N GLU A 30 3.60 2.25 9.67
CA GLU A 30 2.73 2.83 8.65
C GLU A 30 2.50 1.90 7.46
N THR A 31 1.46 2.18 6.68
CA THR A 31 1.27 1.62 5.35
C THR A 31 0.86 2.71 4.37
N CYS A 32 1.08 2.49 3.08
CA CYS A 32 0.73 3.45 2.06
C CYS A 32 -0.68 3.21 1.50
N ALA A 33 -1.36 4.32 1.17
CA ALA A 33 -2.70 4.34 0.60
C ALA A 33 -2.89 3.39 -0.58
N HIS A 34 -1.89 3.28 -1.46
CA HIS A 34 -1.97 2.45 -2.66
C HIS A 34 -1.98 0.94 -2.34
N TYR A 35 -1.37 0.49 -1.24
CA TYR A 35 -1.46 -0.92 -0.81
C TYR A 35 -2.82 -1.27 -0.19
N LEU A 36 -3.52 -0.28 0.35
CA LEU A 36 -4.90 -0.44 0.83
C LEU A 36 -5.92 -0.32 -0.30
N ALA A 37 -5.57 0.35 -1.41
CA ALA A 37 -6.50 0.68 -2.49
C ALA A 37 -6.42 -0.26 -3.70
N PHE A 38 -5.26 -0.86 -3.97
CA PHE A 38 -5.04 -1.68 -5.17
C PHE A 38 -4.49 -3.05 -4.79
N ALA A 39 -4.93 -4.05 -5.55
CA ALA A 39 -4.33 -5.38 -5.56
C ALA A 39 -3.70 -5.60 -6.94
N ALA A 40 -2.70 -6.48 -7.02
CA ALA A 40 -1.99 -6.77 -8.27
C ALA A 40 -2.94 -7.24 -9.38
N GLU A 41 -3.99 -7.98 -9.01
CA GLU A 41 -5.02 -8.48 -9.92
C GLU A 41 -5.90 -7.36 -10.52
N ASP A 42 -5.96 -6.19 -9.87
CA ASP A 42 -6.72 -5.03 -10.33
C ASP A 42 -5.93 -4.19 -11.37
N ILE A 43 -4.64 -4.49 -11.59
CA ILE A 43 -3.75 -3.70 -12.44
C ILE A 43 -3.74 -4.29 -13.86
N PRO A 44 -4.15 -3.52 -14.90
CA PRO A 44 -4.04 -3.97 -16.27
C PRO A 44 -2.59 -4.26 -16.67
N GLU A 45 -2.40 -5.23 -17.56
CA GLU A 45 -1.08 -5.51 -18.14
C GLU A 45 -0.51 -4.25 -18.81
N GLY A 46 0.76 -3.95 -18.56
CA GLY A 46 1.45 -2.77 -19.07
C GLY A 46 1.09 -1.43 -18.40
N ALA A 47 0.26 -1.42 -17.35
CA ALA A 47 -0.13 -0.19 -16.65
C ALA A 47 0.98 0.35 -15.71
N THR A 48 2.11 0.76 -16.27
CA THR A 48 3.31 1.21 -15.56
C THR A 48 3.12 2.48 -14.71
N GLN A 49 2.00 3.20 -14.85
CA GLN A 49 1.61 4.24 -13.90
C GLN A 49 1.42 3.72 -12.46
N TYR A 50 1.22 2.41 -12.29
CA TYR A 50 1.13 1.74 -10.98
C TYR A 50 2.47 1.19 -10.47
N GLU A 51 3.56 1.35 -11.23
CA GLU A 51 4.87 0.86 -10.82
C GLU A 51 5.36 1.60 -9.57
N CYS A 52 5.71 0.83 -8.55
CA CYS A 52 6.19 1.30 -7.25
C CYS A 52 7.13 0.29 -6.60
N ALA A 53 8.01 0.79 -5.74
CA ALA A 53 8.89 -0.04 -4.93
C ALA A 53 8.65 0.29 -3.45
N PRO A 54 8.17 -0.66 -2.63
CA PRO A 54 7.82 -2.05 -2.96
C PRO A 54 6.58 -2.21 -3.87
N PRO A 55 6.50 -3.27 -4.70
CA PRO A 55 5.42 -3.44 -5.68
C PRO A 55 4.08 -3.81 -5.03
N LEU A 56 2.98 -3.52 -5.74
CA LEU A 56 1.64 -3.96 -5.37
C LEU A 56 1.57 -5.50 -5.28
N ARG A 57 0.76 -5.98 -4.36
CA ARG A 57 0.62 -7.40 -4.02
C ARG A 57 -0.80 -7.89 -4.24
N GLU A 58 -0.98 -9.20 -4.19
CA GLU A 58 -2.24 -9.89 -4.34
C GLU A 58 -3.29 -9.43 -3.31
N ALA A 59 -4.57 -9.60 -3.65
CA ALA A 59 -5.69 -9.08 -2.87
C ALA A 59 -5.69 -9.56 -1.41
N HIS A 60 -5.23 -10.78 -1.12
CA HIS A 60 -5.17 -11.29 0.24
C HIS A 60 -4.20 -10.49 1.13
N TYR A 61 -3.12 -9.92 0.59
CA TYR A 61 -2.23 -9.05 1.35
C TYR A 61 -2.88 -7.70 1.67
N ARG A 62 -3.65 -7.14 0.73
CA ARG A 62 -4.44 -5.93 0.97
C ARG A 62 -5.45 -6.15 2.11
N GLU A 63 -6.11 -7.30 2.16
CA GLU A 63 -7.03 -7.65 3.25
C GLU A 63 -6.32 -7.76 4.61
N LEU A 64 -5.11 -8.33 4.64
CA LEU A 64 -4.29 -8.40 5.85
C LEU A 64 -3.87 -7.01 6.34
N LEU A 65 -3.55 -6.09 5.43
CA LEU A 65 -3.27 -4.69 5.79
C LEU A 65 -4.49 -3.99 6.39
N TRP A 66 -5.67 -4.20 5.82
CA TRP A 66 -6.92 -3.68 6.40
C TRP A 66 -7.19 -4.25 7.79
N LYS A 67 -6.99 -5.56 8.00
CA LYS A 67 -7.11 -6.19 9.33
C LYS A 67 -6.11 -5.63 10.33
N ALA A 68 -4.85 -5.45 9.92
CA ALA A 68 -3.79 -4.90 10.77
C ALA A 68 -4.06 -3.42 11.12
N LEU A 69 -4.55 -2.63 10.18
CA LEU A 69 -4.97 -1.24 10.41
C LEU A 69 -6.14 -1.16 11.40
N MET A 70 -7.19 -1.95 11.19
CA MET A 70 -8.35 -1.97 12.09
C MET A 70 -8.02 -2.56 13.47
N GLY A 71 -7.05 -3.47 13.54
CA GLY A 71 -6.56 -4.06 14.79
C GLY A 71 -5.57 -3.18 15.57
N GLY A 72 -5.18 -2.02 15.04
CA GLY A 72 -4.20 -1.12 15.68
C GLY A 72 -2.74 -1.59 15.56
N ASP A 73 -2.45 -2.58 14.71
CA ASP A 73 -1.09 -3.02 14.39
C ASP A 73 -0.39 -2.00 13.47
N ILE A 74 -1.12 -1.25 12.65
CA ILE A 74 -0.64 -0.11 11.83
C ILE A 74 -1.16 1.20 12.43
N ASP A 75 -0.26 2.16 12.63
CA ASP A 75 -0.55 3.41 13.33
C ASP A 75 -0.98 4.54 12.38
N MET A 76 -0.50 4.53 11.13
CA MET A 76 -0.75 5.60 10.17
C MET A 76 -0.86 5.10 8.72
N ILE A 77 -1.67 5.82 7.94
CA ILE A 77 -1.71 5.70 6.47
C ILE A 77 -0.90 6.86 5.87
N THR A 78 0.10 6.55 5.04
CA THR A 78 0.88 7.53 4.26
C THR A 78 0.60 7.41 2.77
N ILE A 79 1.21 8.30 1.96
CA ILE A 79 0.97 8.32 0.51
C ILE A 79 2.21 7.98 -0.32
N ASP A 80 3.40 7.97 0.30
CA ASP A 80 4.70 7.78 -0.35
C ASP A 80 4.80 8.48 -1.71
N HIS A 81 4.72 9.81 -1.67
CA HIS A 81 4.60 10.63 -2.87
C HIS A 81 5.92 10.70 -3.64
N SER A 82 6.03 9.92 -4.72
CA SER A 82 7.20 9.86 -5.60
C SER A 82 6.81 10.15 -7.06
N PRO A 83 6.61 11.43 -7.43
CA PRO A 83 6.19 11.81 -8.79
C PRO A 83 7.32 11.69 -9.81
N SER A 84 6.95 11.42 -11.06
CA SER A 84 7.83 11.50 -12.24
C SER A 84 7.12 12.22 -13.37
N THR A 85 7.86 12.60 -14.41
CA THR A 85 7.25 12.99 -15.69
C THR A 85 6.57 11.78 -16.33
N ILE A 86 5.60 12.06 -17.21
CA ILE A 86 4.84 11.02 -17.93
C ILE A 86 5.76 10.16 -18.81
N ASP A 87 6.78 10.77 -19.41
CA ASP A 87 7.74 10.10 -20.28
C ASP A 87 8.52 9.01 -19.53
N LEU A 88 8.83 9.24 -18.25
CA LEU A 88 9.52 8.27 -17.39
C LEU A 88 8.63 7.12 -16.92
N LYS A 89 7.32 7.20 -17.15
CA LYS A 89 6.40 6.08 -16.90
C LYS A 89 6.35 5.08 -18.04
N LEU A 90 6.84 5.42 -19.23
CA LEU A 90 6.91 4.49 -20.37
C LEU A 90 5.56 3.79 -20.66
N LEU A 91 4.47 4.55 -20.63
CA LEU A 91 3.10 4.02 -20.75
C LEU A 91 2.85 3.22 -22.04
N GLU A 92 3.55 3.56 -23.12
CA GLU A 92 3.44 2.87 -24.41
C GLU A 92 4.24 1.57 -24.44
N GLU A 93 5.38 1.50 -23.75
CA GLU A 93 6.20 0.29 -23.68
C GLU A 93 5.59 -0.75 -22.73
N GLY A 94 4.97 -0.29 -21.64
CA GLY A 94 4.33 -1.17 -20.66
C GLY A 94 5.31 -2.01 -19.82
N ASP A 95 6.61 -1.72 -19.89
CA ASP A 95 7.65 -2.48 -19.20
C ASP A 95 7.89 -1.93 -17.78
N PHE A 96 7.32 -2.61 -16.78
CA PHE A 96 7.44 -2.25 -15.37
C PHE A 96 8.90 -2.22 -14.88
N LEU A 97 9.81 -3.02 -15.45
CA LEU A 97 11.21 -3.05 -15.02
C LEU A 97 12.00 -1.81 -15.46
N LYS A 98 11.51 -1.09 -16.48
CA LYS A 98 12.14 0.12 -17.01
C LYS A 98 11.46 1.40 -16.53
N ALA A 99 10.15 1.33 -16.26
CA ALA A 99 9.38 2.47 -15.82
C ALA A 99 9.83 2.98 -14.45
N TRP A 100 9.66 4.27 -14.19
CA TRP A 100 9.95 4.85 -12.89
C TRP A 100 9.07 4.26 -11.78
N GLY A 101 9.71 3.62 -10.79
CA GLY A 101 9.08 3.06 -9.60
C GLY A 101 8.69 4.13 -8.57
N GLY A 102 7.50 4.68 -8.71
CA GLY A 102 6.96 5.69 -7.80
C GLY A 102 5.55 6.11 -8.18
N ILE A 103 4.61 6.00 -7.25
CA ILE A 103 3.23 6.46 -7.45
C ILE A 103 3.16 7.92 -7.01
N SER A 104 2.54 8.78 -7.83
CA SER A 104 2.12 10.09 -7.35
C SER A 104 0.97 9.90 -6.35
N GLY A 105 1.30 9.81 -5.05
CA GLY A 105 0.33 9.59 -3.97
C GLY A 105 -0.86 10.56 -3.95
N ILE A 106 -0.72 11.77 -4.49
CA ILE A 106 -1.82 12.73 -4.72
C ILE A 106 -2.88 12.18 -5.69
N GLN A 107 -2.53 11.28 -6.61
CA GLN A 107 -3.46 10.65 -7.55
C GLN A 107 -4.33 9.58 -6.87
N VAL A 108 -3.86 8.99 -5.77
CA VAL A 108 -4.60 8.01 -4.95
C VAL A 108 -5.44 8.73 -3.87
N ARG A 109 -5.96 9.92 -4.16
CA ARG A 109 -6.66 10.82 -3.22
C ARG A 109 -7.55 10.07 -2.22
N LEU A 110 -7.65 10.65 -1.02
CA LEU A 110 -8.56 10.31 0.09
C LEU A 110 -9.89 9.69 -0.34
N THR A 111 -10.50 10.13 -1.44
CA THR A 111 -11.71 9.55 -2.04
C THR A 111 -11.61 8.05 -2.34
N ARG A 112 -10.54 7.56 -2.97
CA ARG A 112 -10.42 6.13 -3.30
C ARG A 112 -10.23 5.28 -2.04
N LEU A 113 -9.46 5.80 -1.08
CA LEU A 113 -9.33 5.25 0.26
C LEU A 113 -10.68 5.21 1.00
N CYS A 114 -11.45 6.30 0.98
CA CYS A 114 -12.78 6.37 1.60
C CYS A 114 -13.75 5.37 0.96
N THR A 115 -13.75 5.24 -0.38
CA THR A 115 -14.58 4.25 -1.07
C THR A 115 -14.19 2.82 -0.65
N GLN A 116 -12.89 2.51 -0.59
CA GLN A 116 -12.41 1.21 -0.12
C GLN A 116 -12.76 0.97 1.36
N ALA A 117 -12.61 1.97 2.23
CA ALA A 117 -12.97 1.88 3.64
C ALA A 117 -14.47 1.59 3.83
N ILE A 118 -15.35 2.26 3.09
CA ILE A 118 -16.80 2.02 3.15
C ILE A 118 -17.13 0.61 2.61
N THR A 119 -16.49 0.18 1.53
CA THR A 119 -16.81 -1.07 0.84
C THR A 119 -16.26 -2.31 1.56
N ILE A 120 -15.05 -2.24 2.12
CA ILE A 120 -14.32 -3.39 2.66
C ILE A 120 -14.52 -3.53 4.16
N VAL A 121 -14.50 -2.44 4.93
CA VAL A 121 -14.58 -2.48 6.40
C VAL A 121 -15.90 -1.92 6.96
N GLY A 122 -16.83 -1.50 6.09
CA GLY A 122 -18.17 -1.07 6.50
C GLY A 122 -18.19 0.24 7.31
N LEU A 123 -17.14 1.06 7.21
CA LEU A 123 -17.04 2.35 7.91
C LEU A 123 -18.17 3.28 7.45
N HIS A 124 -19.13 3.58 8.34
CA HIS A 124 -20.13 4.63 8.12
C HIS A 124 -19.47 6.00 8.36
N VAL A 125 -19.42 6.83 7.32
CA VAL A 125 -19.12 8.24 7.46
C VAL A 125 -20.34 8.88 8.12
N SER A 126 -20.21 9.27 9.39
CA SER A 126 -21.27 9.96 10.16
C SER A 126 -21.34 11.44 9.82
#